data_AF-A0A7Y2L5L7-F1
#
_entry.id   AF-A0A7Y2L5L7-F1
#
_cell.length_a   1.000
_cell.length_b   1.000
_cell.length_c   1.000
_cell.angle_alpha   90.00
_cell.angle_beta   90.00
_cell.angle_gamma   90.00
#
_symmetry.space_group_name_H-M   'P 1'
#
loop_
_entity.id
_entity.type
_entity.pdbx_description
1 polymer ?
#
loop_
_entity_poly.entity_id
_entity_poly.type
_entity_poly.pdbx_seq_one_letter_code
_entity_poly.pdbx_strand_id
1 'polypeptide(L)'
;MSLRAIIASLALLCSISALADTQVITLQNRTSTDLLPIAQNFIGKNGKVSAYGNQLIVEASASKIKNLEDLLAQLDKPARRLLITVDTSDNNLPDASSSTRVISTASRNGGTQQIQATEGVPAFIQSGQSVPLTSTQTDAYGRLLT
;
A
#
# COMPACT_ATOMS: atom_id res chain seq x y z
N MET A 1 49.49 29.44 35.17
CA MET A 1 48.76 28.28 35.76
C MET A 1 47.25 28.36 35.54
N SER A 2 46.65 29.55 35.40
CA SER A 2 45.20 29.74 35.21
C SER A 2 44.65 29.29 33.85
N LEU A 3 45.42 29.40 32.76
CA LEU A 3 44.94 29.01 31.41
C LEU A 3 44.59 27.52 31.30
N ARG A 4 45.38 26.65 31.94
CA ARG A 4 45.11 25.20 31.98
C ARG A 4 43.84 24.89 32.77
N ALA A 5 43.58 25.61 33.85
CA ALA A 5 42.37 25.46 34.65
C ALA A 5 41.11 25.92 33.87
N ILE A 6 41.22 26.99 33.08
CA ILE A 6 40.12 27.48 32.22
C ILE A 6 39.81 26.47 31.11
N ILE A 7 40.84 25.93 30.46
CA ILE A 7 40.67 24.91 29.41
C ILE A 7 40.05 23.63 29.99
N ALA A 8 40.50 23.20 31.18
CA ALA A 8 39.95 22.03 31.85
C ALA A 8 38.48 22.23 32.26
N SER A 9 38.13 23.43 32.76
CA SER A 9 36.74 23.81 33.08
C SER A 9 35.84 23.79 31.84
N LEU A 10 36.29 24.40 30.74
CA LEU A 10 35.54 24.45 29.48
C LEU A 10 35.32 23.05 28.86
N ALA A 11 36.32 22.17 28.94
CA ALA A 11 36.20 20.79 28.49
C ALA A 11 35.21 19.97 29.34
N LEU A 12 35.15 20.23 30.65
CA LEU A 12 34.21 19.58 31.56
C LEU A 12 32.76 20.00 31.26
N LEU A 13 32.52 21.28 30.96
CA LEU A 13 31.21 21.82 30.59
C LEU A 13 30.69 21.25 29.26
N CYS A 14 31.58 20.98 28.31
CA CYS A 14 31.21 20.43 27.00
C CYS A 14 30.79 18.95 27.05
N SER A 15 31.23 18.21 28.08
CA SER A 15 30.97 16.76 28.18
C SER A 15 29.55 16.40 28.64
N ILE A 16 28.74 17.38 29.08
CA ILE A 16 27.41 17.14 29.66
C ILE A 16 26.30 17.15 28.58
N SER A 17 26.61 17.53 27.34
CA SER A 17 25.62 17.81 26.29
C SER A 17 25.03 16.57 25.57
N ALA A 18 25.22 15.35 26.07
CA ALA A 18 24.79 14.12 25.40
C ALA A 18 23.69 13.38 26.18
N LEU A 19 22.48 13.96 26.21
CA LEU A 19 21.27 13.25 26.64
C LEU A 19 20.35 13.07 25.43
N ALA A 20 20.57 11.98 24.69
CA ALA A 20 19.57 11.48 23.75
C ALA A 20 18.59 10.62 24.54
N ASP A 21 17.36 11.08 24.67
CA ASP A 21 16.31 10.34 25.37
C ASP A 21 15.83 9.21 24.45
N THR A 22 15.92 7.97 24.94
CA THR A 22 15.57 6.77 24.16
C THR A 22 14.27 6.21 24.71
N GLN A 23 13.19 6.32 23.93
CA GLN A 23 11.87 5.86 24.33
C GLN A 23 11.36 4.78 23.36
N VAL A 24 10.66 3.80 23.92
CA VAL A 24 10.03 2.72 23.15
C VAL A 24 8.54 3.00 23.02
N ILE A 25 8.04 3.03 21.79
CA ILE A 25 6.63 3.27 21.46
C ILE A 25 6.04 2.00 20.85
N THR A 26 4.99 1.46 21.47
CA THR A 26 4.31 0.25 20.99
C THR A 26 3.19 0.59 20.01
N LEU A 27 3.13 -0.13 18.89
CA LEU A 27 2.09 0.01 17.86
C LEU A 27 1.08 -1.14 17.95
N GLN A 28 -0.19 -0.86 17.69
CA GLN A 28 -1.29 -1.82 17.85
C GLN A 28 -1.90 -2.25 16.51
N ASN A 29 -2.11 -1.32 15.57
CA ASN A 29 -2.85 -1.54 14.33
C ASN A 29 -1.97 -1.48 13.07
N ARG A 30 -0.72 -1.03 13.21
CA ARG A 30 0.25 -0.90 12.12
C ARG A 30 1.59 -1.54 12.48
N THR A 31 2.28 -2.04 11.47
CA THR A 31 3.60 -2.65 11.67
C THR A 31 4.66 -1.56 11.85
N SER A 32 5.70 -1.88 12.63
CA SER A 32 6.85 -0.98 12.79
C SER A 32 7.55 -0.72 11.45
N THR A 33 7.55 -1.69 10.54
CA THR A 33 8.14 -1.58 9.19
C THR A 33 7.39 -0.60 8.29
N ASP A 34 6.07 -0.50 8.38
CA ASP A 34 5.29 0.45 7.58
C ASP A 34 5.43 1.88 8.08
N LEU A 35 5.55 2.06 9.41
CA LEU A 35 5.64 3.37 10.04
C LEU A 35 7.08 3.88 10.21
N LEU A 36 8.08 3.00 10.13
CA LEU A 36 9.49 3.35 10.25
C LEU A 36 9.91 4.46 9.27
N PRO A 37 9.59 4.41 7.95
CA PRO A 37 10.00 5.45 7.02
C PRO A 37 9.37 6.80 7.34
N ILE A 38 8.11 6.79 7.80
CA ILE A 38 7.36 8.01 8.16
C ILE A 38 7.96 8.63 9.43
N ALA A 39 8.18 7.80 10.46
CA ALA A 39 8.81 8.21 11.70
C ALA A 39 10.26 8.71 11.47
N GLN A 40 11.03 8.04 10.62
CA GLN A 40 12.39 8.43 10.29
C GLN A 40 12.44 9.78 9.55
N ASN A 41 11.51 10.01 8.62
CA ASN A 41 11.38 11.31 7.94
C ASN A 41 10.96 12.44 8.91
N PHE A 42 10.11 12.13 9.89
CA PHE A 42 9.66 13.12 10.88
C PHE A 42 10.78 13.55 11.84
N ILE A 43 11.60 12.61 12.30
CA ILE A 43 12.72 12.88 13.20
C ILE A 43 13.93 13.46 12.46
N GLY A 44 14.15 13.03 11.21
CA GLY A 44 15.22 13.53 10.36
C GLY A 44 16.61 13.28 10.95
N LYS A 45 17.49 14.28 10.88
CA LYS A 45 18.90 14.18 11.29
C LYS A 45 19.13 14.29 12.81
N ASN A 46 18.09 14.66 13.57
CA ASN A 46 18.19 15.02 14.99
C ASN A 46 17.76 13.87 15.92
N GLY A 47 17.69 12.65 15.38
CA GLY A 47 17.39 11.46 16.14
C GLY A 47 17.39 10.22 15.27
N LYS A 48 17.35 9.05 15.91
CA LYS A 48 17.31 7.75 15.23
C LYS A 48 16.00 7.06 15.54
N VAL A 49 15.44 6.36 14.57
CA VAL A 49 14.28 5.49 14.77
C VAL A 49 14.65 4.10 14.29
N SER A 50 14.41 3.10 15.12
CA SER A 50 14.60 1.69 14.78
C SER A 50 13.31 0.91 15.00
N ALA A 51 13.03 -0.03 14.10
CA ALA A 51 11.87 -0.90 14.21
C ALA A 51 12.24 -2.20 14.93
N TYR A 52 11.45 -2.61 15.92
CA TYR A 52 11.60 -3.89 16.63
C TYR A 52 10.23 -4.53 16.88
N GLY A 53 9.89 -5.56 16.11
CA GLY A 53 8.60 -6.24 16.21
C GLY A 53 7.43 -5.29 15.91
N ASN A 54 6.53 -5.07 16.87
CA ASN A 54 5.47 -4.07 16.78
C ASN A 54 5.83 -2.74 17.46
N GLN A 55 7.11 -2.48 17.73
CA GLN A 55 7.55 -1.31 18.50
C GLN A 55 8.52 -0.45 17.67
N LEU A 56 8.49 0.85 17.91
CA LEU A 56 9.46 1.80 17.41
C LEU A 56 10.34 2.26 18.58
N ILE A 57 11.63 2.03 18.45
CA ILE A 57 12.65 2.55 19.36
C ILE A 57 13.08 3.90 18.81
N VAL A 58 12.89 4.96 19.59
CA VAL A 58 13.09 6.34 19.16
C VAL A 58 14.14 6.98 20.05
N GLU A 59 15.23 7.44 19.45
CA GLU A 59 16.31 8.19 20.09
C GLU A 59 16.22 9.64 19.63
N ALA A 60 15.62 10.53 20.43
CA ALA A 60 15.45 11.94 20.07
C ALA A 60 15.26 12.82 21.32
N SER A 61 15.09 14.14 21.14
CA SER A 61 14.72 15.02 22.25
C SER A 61 13.29 14.71 22.74
N ALA A 62 13.05 14.80 24.06
CA ALA A 62 11.75 14.49 24.66
C ALA A 62 10.55 15.24 24.02
N SER A 63 10.75 16.50 23.62
CA SER A 63 9.73 17.28 22.90
C SER A 63 9.38 16.68 21.53
N LYS A 64 10.34 16.12 20.81
CA LYS A 64 10.12 15.48 19.51
C LYS A 64 9.49 14.12 19.64
N ILE A 65 9.87 13.36 20.68
CA ILE A 65 9.23 12.07 20.98
C ILE A 65 7.74 12.27 21.24
N LYS A 66 7.36 13.27 22.05
CA LYS A 66 5.94 13.59 22.30
C LYS A 66 5.17 13.96 21.03
N ASN A 67 5.75 14.77 20.16
CA ASN A 67 5.11 15.11 18.88
C ASN A 67 4.97 13.89 17.96
N LEU A 68 5.94 12.97 17.98
CA LEU A 68 5.87 11.72 17.22
C LEU A 68 4.82 10.77 17.81
N GLU A 69 4.67 10.71 19.13
CA GLU A 69 3.60 9.97 19.80
C GLU A 69 2.22 10.49 19.37
N ASP A 70 2.02 11.82 19.37
CA ASP A 70 0.77 12.45 18.93
C ASP A 70 0.48 12.15 17.44
N LEU A 71 1.52 12.13 16.59
CA LEU A 71 1.41 11.74 15.18
C LEU A 71 1.02 10.26 15.04
N LEU A 72 1.69 9.38 15.77
CA LEU A 72 1.44 7.94 15.74
C LEU A 72 0.03 7.60 16.23
N ALA A 73 -0.49 8.33 17.22
CA ALA A 73 -1.87 8.17 17.68
C ALA A 73 -2.92 8.43 16.58
N GLN A 74 -2.61 9.29 15.61
CA GLN A 74 -3.49 9.56 14.46
C GLN A 74 -3.33 8.53 13.34
N LEU A 75 -2.13 7.97 13.17
CA LEU A 75 -1.80 7.00 12.12
C LEU A 75 -2.12 5.55 12.51
N ASP A 76 -2.01 5.18 13.79
CA ASP A 76 -2.22 3.82 14.29
C ASP A 76 -3.72 3.49 14.45
N LYS A 77 -4.49 3.69 13.37
CA LYS A 77 -5.92 3.39 13.31
C LYS A 77 -6.18 2.00 12.71
N PRO A 78 -7.26 1.31 13.13
CA PRO A 78 -7.62 0.02 12.57
C PRO A 78 -7.94 0.13 11.07
N ALA A 79 -7.49 -0.85 10.29
CA ALA A 79 -7.79 -0.93 8.85
C ALA A 79 -9.27 -1.30 8.62
N ARG A 80 -9.89 -0.74 7.58
CA ARG A 80 -11.26 -1.09 7.21
C ARG A 80 -11.30 -2.27 6.23
N ARG A 81 -12.33 -3.11 6.38
CA ARG A 81 -12.66 -4.17 5.43
C ARG A 81 -13.60 -3.61 4.36
N LEU A 82 -13.24 -3.83 3.11
CA LEU A 82 -13.96 -3.37 1.92
C LEU A 82 -14.49 -4.58 1.15
N LEU A 83 -15.68 -4.47 0.57
CA LEU A 83 -16.21 -5.46 -0.36
C LEU A 83 -16.26 -4.82 -1.75
N ILE A 84 -15.48 -5.35 -2.68
CA ILE A 84 -15.37 -4.87 -4.04
C ILE A 84 -16.25 -5.76 -4.91
N THR A 85 -17.22 -5.17 -5.61
CA THR A 85 -18.07 -5.86 -6.60
C THR A 85 -17.70 -5.39 -8.00
N VAL A 86 -17.44 -6.31 -8.90
CA VAL A 86 -17.18 -6.05 -10.32
C VAL A 86 -18.30 -6.70 -11.12
N ASP A 87 -19.01 -5.91 -11.92
CA ASP A 87 -19.98 -6.39 -12.88
C ASP A 87 -19.30 -6.52 -14.25
N THR A 88 -19.38 -7.69 -14.86
CA THR A 88 -18.76 -8.01 -16.16
C THR A 88 -19.80 -8.34 -17.23
N SER A 89 -21.06 -7.92 -17.03
CA SER A 89 -22.14 -8.14 -17.98
C SER A 89 -21.93 -7.30 -19.25
N ASP A 90 -21.63 -7.96 -20.37
CA ASP A 90 -21.45 -7.32 -21.67
C ASP A 90 -22.82 -7.08 -22.32
N ASN A 91 -23.18 -5.80 -22.56
CA ASN A 91 -24.52 -5.39 -23.00
C ASN A 91 -24.54 -4.91 -24.47
N ASN A 92 -23.65 -5.47 -25.29
CA ASN A 92 -23.54 -5.12 -26.69
C ASN A 92 -24.56 -5.92 -27.51
N LEU A 93 -25.75 -5.36 -27.72
CA LEU A 93 -26.74 -5.94 -28.64
C LEU A 93 -26.27 -5.71 -30.08
N PRO A 94 -26.08 -6.78 -30.90
CA PRO A 94 -25.66 -6.61 -32.28
C PRO A 94 -26.74 -5.93 -33.12
N ASP A 95 -26.34 -4.90 -33.89
CA ASP A 95 -27.17 -4.25 -34.90
C ASP A 95 -27.52 -5.21 -36.05
N ALA A 96 -28.81 -5.34 -36.36
CA ALA A 96 -29.39 -6.37 -37.23
C ALA A 96 -29.24 -6.09 -38.74
N SER A 97 -28.34 -5.17 -39.14
CA SER A 97 -28.26 -4.63 -40.50
C SER A 97 -27.31 -5.38 -41.45
N SER A 98 -26.58 -6.41 -40.99
CA SER A 98 -25.65 -7.19 -41.84
C SER A 98 -26.02 -8.67 -41.93
N SER A 99 -25.98 -9.22 -43.14
CA SER A 99 -26.34 -10.60 -43.53
C SER A 99 -25.34 -11.66 -43.04
N THR A 100 -24.84 -11.53 -41.81
CA THR A 100 -23.87 -12.45 -41.22
C THR A 100 -24.58 -13.38 -40.24
N ARG A 101 -24.53 -14.69 -40.48
CA ARG A 101 -25.05 -15.70 -39.54
C ARG A 101 -24.06 -15.84 -38.38
N VAL A 102 -24.25 -15.06 -37.34
CA VAL A 102 -23.45 -15.16 -36.11
C VAL A 102 -23.95 -16.35 -35.28
N ILE A 103 -23.13 -17.39 -35.14
CA ILE A 103 -23.38 -18.50 -34.21
C ILE A 103 -22.75 -18.14 -32.88
N SER A 104 -23.51 -17.48 -32.02
CA SER A 104 -23.05 -17.14 -30.67
C SER A 104 -23.17 -18.36 -29.76
N THR A 105 -22.06 -18.97 -29.37
CA THR A 105 -22.01 -19.85 -28.19
C THR A 105 -22.01 -18.96 -26.97
N ALA A 106 -23.20 -18.58 -26.47
CA ALA A 106 -23.32 -17.70 -25.33
C ALA A 106 -22.65 -18.32 -24.10
N SER A 107 -21.40 -17.92 -23.81
CA SER A 107 -20.76 -18.18 -22.52
C SER A 107 -21.38 -17.21 -21.51
N ARG A 108 -22.38 -17.69 -20.77
CA ARG A 108 -23.05 -16.95 -19.69
C ARG A 108 -22.19 -16.90 -18.43
N ASN A 109 -20.92 -16.50 -18.56
CA ASN A 109 -19.97 -16.44 -17.45
C ASN A 109 -19.58 -15.01 -17.04
N GLY A 110 -20.20 -14.00 -17.65
CA GLY A 110 -20.20 -12.62 -17.16
C GLY A 110 -21.22 -12.50 -16.02
N GLY A 111 -20.71 -12.43 -14.80
CA GLY A 111 -21.50 -12.28 -13.58
C GLY A 111 -20.88 -11.25 -12.65
N THR A 112 -21.56 -10.95 -11.54
CA THR A 112 -21.00 -10.11 -10.49
C THR A 112 -19.95 -10.88 -9.70
N GLN A 113 -18.72 -10.40 -9.71
CA GLN A 113 -17.63 -10.96 -8.92
C GLN A 113 -17.42 -10.08 -7.69
N GLN A 114 -17.43 -10.69 -6.51
CA GLN A 114 -17.18 -9.99 -5.25
C GLN A 114 -15.90 -10.49 -4.61
N ILE A 115 -15.06 -9.56 -4.17
CA ILE A 115 -13.90 -9.87 -3.33
C ILE A 115 -13.88 -9.00 -2.10
N GLN A 116 -13.36 -9.54 -1.01
CA GLN A 116 -13.11 -8.77 0.19
C GLN A 116 -11.66 -8.30 0.21
N ALA A 117 -11.46 -6.99 0.34
CA ALA A 117 -10.15 -6.35 0.44
C ALA A 117 -9.99 -5.66 1.80
N THR A 118 -8.74 -5.44 2.20
CA THR A 118 -8.39 -4.64 3.38
C THR A 118 -7.79 -3.32 2.92
N GLU A 119 -8.18 -2.21 3.56
CA GLU A 119 -7.65 -0.87 3.25
C GLU A 119 -6.11 -0.85 3.26
N GLY A 120 -5.52 -0.35 2.17
CA GLY A 120 -4.07 -0.22 2.02
C GLY A 120 -3.33 -1.46 1.53
N VAL A 121 -4.02 -2.60 1.32
CA VAL A 121 -3.42 -3.84 0.82
C VAL A 121 -3.86 -4.09 -0.62
N PRO A 122 -2.96 -4.48 -1.54
CA PRO A 122 -3.35 -4.80 -2.92
C PRO A 122 -4.28 -6.01 -2.96
N ALA A 123 -5.31 -5.94 -3.81
CA ALA A 123 -6.24 -7.01 -4.06
C ALA A 123 -6.26 -7.38 -5.55
N PHE A 124 -6.33 -8.67 -5.86
CA PHE A 124 -6.29 -9.18 -7.22
C PHE A 124 -7.63 -9.81 -7.62
N ILE A 125 -8.12 -9.44 -8.79
CA ILE A 125 -9.32 -10.01 -9.43
C ILE A 125 -8.90 -10.43 -10.83
N GLN A 126 -9.20 -11.68 -11.18
CA GLN A 126 -9.02 -12.18 -12.53
C GLN A 126 -10.39 -12.50 -13.13
N SER A 127 -10.77 -11.75 -14.17
CA SER A 127 -11.98 -11.96 -14.95
C SER A 127 -11.63 -12.21 -16.42
N GLY A 128 -12.46 -13.00 -17.11
CA GLY A 128 -12.31 -13.34 -18.53
C GLY A 128 -12.04 -14.83 -18.80
N GLN A 129 -12.60 -15.32 -19.90
CA GLN A 129 -12.33 -16.63 -20.48
C GLN A 129 -11.94 -16.42 -21.94
N SER A 130 -10.81 -16.98 -22.39
CA SER A 130 -10.44 -16.97 -23.81
C SER A 130 -11.23 -18.07 -24.54
N VAL A 131 -12.26 -17.68 -25.29
CA VAL A 131 -13.02 -18.60 -26.14
C VAL A 131 -12.51 -18.48 -27.58
N PRO A 132 -11.97 -19.54 -28.18
CA PRO A 132 -11.57 -19.51 -29.59
C PRO A 132 -12.81 -19.44 -30.49
N LEU A 133 -12.79 -18.52 -31.46
CA LEU A 133 -13.84 -18.40 -32.48
C LEU A 133 -13.35 -19.05 -33.78
N THR A 134 -14.14 -19.98 -34.31
CA THR A 134 -13.92 -20.54 -35.65
C THR A 134 -14.76 -19.73 -36.64
N SER A 135 -14.12 -19.05 -37.58
CA SER A 135 -14.80 -18.36 -38.69
C SER A 135 -14.76 -19.25 -39.92
N THR A 136 -15.92 -19.54 -40.51
CA THR A 136 -16.02 -20.20 -41.80
C THR A 136 -16.68 -19.24 -42.79
N GLN A 137 -15.97 -18.85 -43.85
CA GLN A 137 -16.54 -18.02 -44.91
C GLN A 137 -17.05 -18.94 -46.03
N THR A 138 -18.21 -18.59 -46.60
CA THR A 138 -18.79 -19.34 -47.71
C THR A 138 -18.84 -18.42 -48.93
N ASP A 139 -18.43 -18.92 -50.09
CA ASP A 139 -18.48 -18.18 -51.36
C ASP A 139 -19.92 -18.14 -51.93
N ALA A 140 -20.15 -17.34 -52.98
CA ALA A 140 -21.46 -17.13 -53.62
C ALA A 140 -22.17 -18.42 -54.09
N TYR A 141 -21.43 -19.52 -54.21
CA TYR A 141 -21.92 -20.84 -54.60
C TYR A 141 -22.08 -21.84 -53.44
N GLY A 142 -21.99 -21.39 -52.18
CA GLY A 142 -22.17 -22.26 -51.02
C GLY A 142 -20.95 -23.11 -50.64
N ARG A 143 -19.77 -22.82 -51.20
CA ARG A 143 -18.52 -23.54 -50.91
C ARG A 143 -17.74 -22.87 -49.77
N LEU A 144 -17.22 -23.65 -48.83
CA LEU A 144 -16.35 -23.16 -47.77
C LEU A 144 -15.03 -22.65 -48.37
N LEU A 145 -14.68 -21.40 -48.07
CA LEU A 145 -13.35 -20.85 -48.29
C LEU A 145 -12.48 -21.38 -47.14
N THR A 146 -11.55 -22.29 -47.45
CA THR A 146 -10.58 -22.84 -46.49
C THR A 146 -9.40 -21.90 -46.35
#